data_AF-A0A1G7Z8T1-F1
#
_entry.id   AF-A0A1G7Z8T1-F1
#
_cell.length_a   1.000
_cell.length_b   1.000
_cell.length_c   1.000
_cell.angle_alpha   90.00
_cell.angle_beta   90.00
_cell.angle_gamma   90.00
#
_symmetry.space_group_name_H-M   'P 1'
#
loop_
_entity.id
_entity.type
_entity.pdbx_description
1 polymer ?
#
loop_
_entity_poly.entity_id
_entity_poly.type
_entity_poly.pdbx_seq_one_letter_code
_entity_poly.pdbx_strand_id
1 'polypeptide(L)'
;TYIHRQWNGLQTFLHDGRVEIDSNAVENLIRPIALTRKNVLFAGHDEGGRAWGRIASLIATAKVNDVEPFAYLKATLEAIALGHPANRIDDLLPWNFQPLS
;
A
#
# COMPACT_ATOMS: atom_id res chain seq x y z
N THR A 1 6.90 -27.48 -13.64
CA THR A 1 8.17 -26.83 -13.23
C THR A 1 7.99 -25.53 -12.45
N TYR A 2 6.91 -24.76 -12.61
CA TYR A 2 6.63 -23.57 -11.78
C TYR A 2 6.03 -23.90 -10.41
N ILE A 3 4.97 -24.72 -10.38
CA ILE A 3 4.27 -25.12 -9.15
C ILE A 3 5.22 -25.76 -8.12
N HIS A 4 6.09 -26.68 -8.56
CA HIS A 4 7.08 -27.30 -7.68
C HIS A 4 8.06 -26.31 -7.02
N ARG A 5 8.36 -25.18 -7.68
CA ARG A 5 9.25 -24.15 -7.11
C ARG A 5 8.55 -23.24 -6.10
N GLN A 6 7.23 -23.05 -6.25
CA GLN A 6 6.42 -22.19 -5.38
C GLN A 6 5.67 -22.99 -4.30
N TRP A 7 5.83 -24.31 -4.28
CA TRP A 7 5.07 -25.22 -3.41
C TRP A 7 5.18 -24.85 -1.93
N ASN A 8 6.38 -24.52 -1.45
CA ASN A 8 6.58 -24.08 -0.07
C ASN A 8 5.78 -22.81 0.26
N GLY A 9 5.74 -21.84 -0.66
CA GLY A 9 4.96 -20.61 -0.49
C GLY A 9 3.45 -20.89 -0.47
N LEU A 10 3.00 -21.77 -1.37
CA LEU A 10 1.59 -22.18 -1.46
C LEU A 10 1.11 -22.94 -0.21
N GLN A 11 2.00 -23.59 0.54
CA GLN A 11 1.65 -24.31 1.76
C GLN A 11 1.72 -23.45 3.04
N THR A 12 2.15 -22.18 2.95
CA THR A 12 2.35 -21.32 4.14
C THR A 12 1.10 -21.20 5.01
N PHE A 13 -0.09 -21.13 4.40
CA PHE A 13 -1.37 -21.06 5.12
C PHE A 13 -1.65 -22.28 6.00
N LEU A 14 -1.03 -23.44 5.73
CA LEU A 14 -1.15 -24.65 6.56
C LEU A 14 -0.40 -24.52 7.88
N HIS A 15 0.57 -23.60 7.96
CA HIS A 15 1.46 -23.43 9.09
C HIS A 15 1.32 -22.06 9.77
N ASP A 16 0.79 -21.05 9.07
CA ASP A 16 0.51 -19.72 9.60
C ASP A 16 -0.95 -19.33 9.32
N GLY A 17 -1.79 -19.35 10.36
CA GLY A 17 -3.21 -18.98 10.28
C GLY A 17 -3.46 -17.48 10.07
N ARG A 18 -2.42 -16.64 10.04
CA ARG A 18 -2.51 -15.23 9.63
C ARG A 18 -2.52 -15.07 8.11
N VAL A 19 -2.13 -16.12 7.37
CA VAL A 19 -2.06 -16.11 5.92
C VAL A 19 -3.33 -16.73 5.37
N GLU A 20 -4.10 -15.95 4.61
CA GLU A 20 -5.27 -16.44 3.90
C GLU A 20 -4.89 -17.49 2.84
N ILE A 21 -5.76 -18.47 2.64
CA ILE A 21 -5.57 -19.53 1.63
C ILE A 21 -5.60 -18.99 0.19
N ASP A 22 -6.26 -17.85 -0.01
CA ASP A 22 -6.40 -17.19 -1.29
C ASP A 22 -5.87 -15.76 -1.29
N SER A 23 -5.51 -15.27 -2.48
CA SER A 23 -5.03 -13.91 -2.72
C SER A 23 -6.15 -12.94 -3.08
N ASN A 24 -7.43 -13.30 -2.92
CA ASN A 24 -8.55 -12.51 -3.45
C ASN A 24 -8.58 -11.09 -2.88
N ALA A 25 -8.29 -10.93 -1.58
CA ALA A 25 -8.24 -9.63 -0.95
C ALA A 25 -7.16 -8.72 -1.58
N VAL A 26 -5.96 -9.27 -1.77
CA VAL A 26 -4.83 -8.55 -2.39
C VAL A 26 -5.12 -8.23 -3.86
N GLU A 27 -5.67 -9.20 -4.60
CA GLU A 27 -6.05 -9.01 -6.01
C GLU A 27 -7.15 -7.95 -6.17
N ASN A 28 -8.14 -7.95 -5.28
CA ASN A 28 -9.19 -6.93 -5.25
C ASN A 28 -8.62 -5.53 -4.99
N LEU A 29 -7.60 -5.41 -4.13
CA LEU A 29 -6.91 -4.14 -3.86
C LEU A 29 -6.07 -3.66 -5.06
N ILE A 30 -5.46 -4.58 -5.81
CA ILE A 30 -4.65 -4.27 -6.99
C ILE A 30 -5.50 -3.99 -8.23
N ARG A 31 -6.70 -4.59 -8.35
CA ARG A 31 -7.55 -4.50 -9.55
C ARG A 31 -7.86 -3.05 -9.98
N PRO A 32 -8.22 -2.11 -9.09
CA PRO A 32 -8.40 -0.71 -9.46
C PRO A 32 -7.13 -0.07 -10.05
N ILE A 33 -5.95 -0.39 -9.52
CA ILE A 33 -4.67 0.13 -10.01
C ILE A 33 -4.38 -0.37 -11.44
N ALA A 34 -4.63 -1.66 -11.70
CA ALA A 34 -4.49 -2.25 -13.03
C ALA A 34 -5.46 -1.63 -14.05
N LEU A 35 -6.69 -1.32 -13.63
CA LEU A 35 -7.67 -0.60 -14.45
C LEU A 35 -7.24 0.84 -14.72
N THR A 36 -6.75 1.57 -13.71
CA THR A 36 -6.22 2.92 -13.88
C THR A 36 -5.04 2.94 -14.83
N ARG A 37 -4.12 1.97 -14.76
CA ARG A 37 -3.00 1.85 -15.72
C ARG A 37 -3.46 1.74 -17.17
N LYS A 38 -4.57 1.05 -17.42
CA LYS A 38 -5.18 0.93 -18.76
C LYS A 38 -5.79 2.26 -19.24
N ASN A 39 -6.19 3.14 -18.31
CA ASN A 39 -6.76 4.46 -18.59
C ASN A 39 -5.71 5.58 -18.61
N VAL A 40 -4.51 5.33 -18.09
CA VAL A 40 -3.37 6.27 -18.07
C VAL A 40 -2.48 6.03 -19.31
N LEU A 41 -3.11 5.98 -20.49
CA LEU A 41 -2.43 5.75 -21.79
C LEU A 41 -1.43 6.87 -22.19
N PHE A 42 -1.40 7.98 -21.45
CA PHE A 42 -0.61 9.18 -21.78
C PHE A 42 0.41 9.61 -20.72
N ALA A 43 0.62 8.83 -19.64
CA ALA A 43 1.72 9.11 -18.69
C ALA A 43 2.98 8.33 -19.09
N GLY A 44 3.69 8.83 -20.10
CA GLY A 44 4.85 8.18 -20.73
C GLY A 44 6.16 8.22 -19.95
N HIS A 45 6.14 8.34 -18.62
CA HIS A 45 7.38 8.43 -17.82
C HIS A 45 7.41 7.40 -16.69
N ASP A 46 8.40 6.51 -16.74
CA ASP A 46 8.58 5.41 -15.77
C ASP A 46 8.68 5.90 -14.32
N GLU A 47 9.25 7.10 -14.10
CA GLU A 47 9.31 7.69 -12.75
C GLU A 47 7.92 8.07 -12.24
N GLY A 48 7.03 8.53 -13.12
CA GLY A 48 5.63 8.81 -12.76
C GLY A 48 4.90 7.54 -12.32
N GLY A 49 5.14 6.42 -13.00
CA GLY A 49 4.63 5.11 -12.60
C GLY A 49 5.14 4.66 -11.23
N ARG A 50 6.45 4.83 -10.97
CA ARG A 50 7.04 4.51 -9.66
C ARG A 50 6.50 5.40 -8.54
N ALA A 51 6.39 6.70 -8.78
CA ALA A 51 5.84 7.65 -7.82
C ALA A 51 4.37 7.33 -7.50
N TRP A 52 3.56 7.05 -8.52
CA TRP A 52 2.18 6.63 -8.34
C TRP A 52 2.06 5.31 -7.57
N GLY A 53 2.92 4.33 -7.86
CA GLY A 53 2.95 3.07 -7.12
C GLY A 53 3.20 3.25 -5.62
N ARG A 54 4.08 4.19 -5.23
CA ARG A 54 4.33 4.53 -3.83
C ARG A 54 3.10 5.16 -3.17
N ILE A 55 2.47 6.14 -3.83
CA ILE A 55 1.26 6.81 -3.32
C ILE A 55 0.10 5.81 -3.20
N ALA A 56 -0.13 4.99 -4.21
CA ALA A 56 -1.18 3.98 -4.20
C ALA A 56 -0.97 2.95 -3.07
N SER A 57 0.28 2.57 -2.79
CA SER A 57 0.61 1.69 -1.67
C SER A 57 0.28 2.33 -0.31
N LEU A 58 0.61 3.62 -0.14
CA LEU A 58 0.25 4.37 1.07
C LEU A 58 -1.27 4.49 1.25
N ILE A 59 -2.01 4.79 0.18
CA ILE A 59 -3.47 4.88 0.19
C ILE A 59 -4.09 3.53 0.56
N ALA A 60 -3.61 2.43 -0.04
CA ALA A 60 -4.09 1.09 0.27
C ALA A 60 -3.82 0.74 1.74
N THR A 61 -2.63 1.08 2.25
CA THR A 61 -2.28 0.86 3.66
C THR A 61 -3.19 1.65 4.59
N ALA A 62 -3.48 2.93 4.30
CA ALA A 62 -4.43 3.73 5.08
C ALA A 62 -5.82 3.09 5.13
N LYS A 63 -6.34 2.65 3.96
CA LYS A 63 -7.65 1.98 3.88
C LYS A 63 -7.71 0.68 4.70
N VAL A 64 -6.65 -0.12 4.70
CA VAL A 64 -6.59 -1.38 5.47
C VAL A 64 -6.52 -1.11 6.98
N ASN A 65 -6.08 0.07 7.40
CA ASN A 65 -6.07 0.51 8.81
C ASN A 65 -7.30 1.35 9.20
N ASP A 66 -8.36 1.35 8.38
CA ASP A 66 -9.57 2.17 8.58
C ASP A 66 -9.29 3.69 8.71
N VAL A 67 -8.20 4.15 8.09
CA VAL A 67 -7.79 5.56 8.06
C VAL A 67 -8.21 6.21 6.76
N GLU A 68 -8.80 7.40 6.84
CA GLU A 68 -9.15 8.21 5.68
C GLU A 68 -7.87 8.65 4.93
N PRO A 69 -7.65 8.20 3.67
CA PRO A 69 -6.36 8.38 3.00
C PRO A 69 -5.96 9.83 2.76
N PHE A 70 -6.91 10.73 2.48
CA PHE A 70 -6.61 12.12 2.22
C PHE A 70 -6.15 12.84 3.49
N ALA A 71 -6.85 12.66 4.61
CA ALA A 71 -6.48 13.21 5.92
C ALA A 71 -5.10 12.72 6.36
N TYR A 72 -4.83 11.43 6.19
CA TYR A 72 -3.52 10.85 6.49
C TYR A 72 -2.40 11.46 5.64
N LEU A 73 -2.57 11.52 4.32
CA LEU A 73 -1.55 12.08 3.41
C LEU A 73 -1.32 13.56 3.70
N LYS A 74 -2.38 14.33 3.94
CA LYS A 74 -2.29 15.74 4.31
C LYS A 74 -1.46 15.92 5.57
N ALA A 75 -1.84 15.27 6.67
CA ALA A 75 -1.15 15.40 7.96
C ALA A 75 0.31 14.94 7.88
N THR A 76 0.57 13.86 7.14
CA THR A 76 1.93 13.33 6.93
C THR A 76 2.80 14.35 6.19
N LEU A 77 2.30 14.93 5.10
CA LEU A 77 3.04 15.94 4.34
C LEU A 77 3.23 17.24 5.12
N GLU A 78 2.24 17.66 5.91
CA GLU A 78 2.33 18.80 6.82
C GLU A 78 3.41 18.57 7.89
N ALA A 79 3.43 17.40 8.53
CA ALA A 79 4.45 17.05 9.53
C ALA A 79 5.87 17.05 8.92
N ILE A 80 6.03 16.49 7.72
CA ILE A 80 7.32 16.52 7.00
C ILE A 80 7.73 17.96 6.69
N ALA A 81 6.82 18.80 6.22
CA ALA A 81 7.09 20.22 5.92
C ALA A 81 7.46 21.02 7.18
N LEU A 82 6.91 20.64 8.35
CA LEU A 82 7.23 21.22 9.66
C LEU A 82 8.55 20.69 10.25
N GLY A 83 9.26 19.81 9.55
CA GLY A 83 10.59 19.33 9.95
C GLY A 83 10.57 18.06 10.80
N HIS A 84 9.54 17.21 10.67
CA HIS A 84 9.51 15.92 11.35
C HIS A 84 10.78 15.11 11.05
N PRO A 85 11.48 14.60 12.08
CA PRO A 85 12.78 14.01 11.88
C PRO A 85 12.67 12.65 11.18
N ALA A 86 13.52 12.40 10.19
CA ALA A 86 13.51 11.17 9.38
C ALA A 86 13.70 9.89 10.21
N ASN A 87 14.37 9.98 11.37
CA ASN A 87 14.56 8.85 12.28
C ASN A 87 13.31 8.50 13.11
N ARG A 88 12.22 9.26 12.98
CA ARG A 88 10.92 8.97 13.61
C ARG A 88 9.81 8.80 12.58
N ILE A 89 10.14 8.28 11.40
CA ILE A 89 9.13 8.05 10.36
C ILE A 89 8.01 7.11 10.83
N ASP A 90 8.28 6.28 11.83
CA ASP A 90 7.31 5.39 12.45
C ASP A 90 6.10 6.13 13.04
N ASP A 91 6.30 7.36 13.54
CA ASP A 91 5.23 8.22 14.06
C ASP A 91 4.22 8.62 12.95
N LEU A 92 4.65 8.59 11.69
CA LEU A 92 3.85 8.97 10.52
C LEU A 92 3.18 7.76 9.85
N LEU A 93 3.28 6.55 10.42
CA LEU A 93 2.69 5.37 9.81
C LEU A 93 1.16 5.34 10.02
N PRO A 94 0.37 4.74 9.09
CA PRO A 94 -1.08 4.82 9.14
C PRO A 94 -1.71 4.31 10.43
N TRP A 95 -1.14 3.29 11.07
CA TRP A 95 -1.65 2.75 12.35
C TRP A 95 -1.37 3.65 13.56
N ASN A 96 -0.49 4.63 13.42
CA ASN A 96 -0.23 5.65 14.45
C ASN A 96 -1.01 6.94 14.17
N PHE A 97 -1.77 7.00 13.06
CA PHE A 97 -2.51 8.19 12.67
C PHE A 97 -3.66 8.44 13.64
N GLN A 98 -3.59 9.58 14.33
CA GLN A 98 -4.70 10.13 15.09
C GLN A 98 -5.34 11.24 14.24
N PRO A 99 -6.63 11.13 13.87
CA PRO A 99 -7.30 12.23 13.19
C PRO A 99 -7.22 13.46 14.08
N LEU A 100 -6.72 14.58 13.53
CA LEU A 100 -6.86 15.88 14.20
C LEU A 100 -8.36 16.07 14.48
N SER A 101 -8.71 16.15 15.77
CA SER A 101 -10.09 16.40 16.22
C SER A 101 -10.60 17.74 15.72
#